data_AF-A0A8H3VAT3-F1
#
_entry.id   AF-A0A8H3VAT3-F1
#
_cell.length_a   1.000
_cell.length_b   1.000
_cell.length_c   1.000
_cell.angle_alpha   90.00
_cell.angle_beta   90.00
_cell.angle_gamma   90.00
#
_symmetry.space_group_name_H-M   'P 1'
#
loop_
_entity.id
_entity.type
_entity.pdbx_description
1 polymer ?
#
loop_
_entity_poly.entity_id
_entity_poly.type
_entity_poly.pdbx_seq_one_letter_code
_entity_poly.pdbx_strand_id
1 'polypeptide(L)'
;MSSTLAIATSGAAFGGALLAAGVTAPSVVIGQMQLADLHMLKVFVVGSASSAIVLKVLQRAGYTLKARQPTNLGWLGPYDGNIIGGLLIGIGMTLTGSCPGTVFAQLGSGIPNSPLILLGGILGGTIYTATSKNLKTKAATEAEPATSLTISQKMGWDANTTLLLFEGICAATVILADILSPHMEETRLNPLFGGILIGLSQLTSVLLTNSTLGISSSYEEAGKHIWKIIKPSNEHISNNSIIFAFGTVLGSFVLSKHRLPTLSLTSHS
;
A
#
# COMPACT_ATOMS: atom_id res chain seq x y z
N MET A 1 -18.50 6.50 17.85
CA MET A 1 -18.38 5.03 17.68
C MET A 1 -18.46 4.57 16.22
N SER A 2 -18.94 5.39 15.26
CA SER A 2 -19.05 5.01 13.83
C SER A 2 -17.70 5.00 13.06
N SER A 3 -16.71 5.83 13.41
CA SER A 3 -15.46 5.94 12.64
C SER A 3 -14.48 4.78 12.83
N THR A 4 -14.29 4.28 14.05
CA THR A 4 -13.35 3.18 14.34
C THR A 4 -13.75 1.89 13.62
N LEU A 5 -15.05 1.54 13.69
CA LEU A 5 -15.58 0.36 13.02
C LEU A 5 -15.45 0.49 11.49
N ALA A 6 -15.81 1.65 10.94
CA ALA A 6 -15.64 1.98 9.52
C ALA A 6 -14.19 1.79 9.03
N ILE A 7 -13.21 2.27 9.80
CA ILE A 7 -11.78 2.11 9.49
C ILE A 7 -11.37 0.64 9.55
N ALA A 8 -11.77 -0.08 10.61
CA ALA A 8 -11.45 -1.49 10.77
C ALA A 8 -12.07 -2.35 9.66
N THR A 9 -13.32 -2.08 9.27
CA THR A 9 -14.01 -2.75 8.17
C THR A 9 -13.34 -2.48 6.82
N SER A 10 -12.92 -1.24 6.57
CA SER A 10 -12.16 -0.89 5.37
C SER A 10 -10.82 -1.62 5.30
N GLY A 11 -10.12 -1.70 6.45
CA GLY A 11 -8.92 -2.51 6.61
C GLY A 11 -9.18 -3.99 6.32
N ALA A 12 -10.26 -4.55 6.88
CA ALA A 12 -10.62 -5.95 6.66
C ALA A 12 -10.94 -6.27 5.19
N ALA A 13 -11.67 -5.38 4.50
CA ALA A 13 -11.91 -5.50 3.07
C ALA A 13 -10.60 -5.48 2.27
N PHE A 14 -9.68 -4.56 2.59
CA PHE A 14 -8.37 -4.48 1.95
C PHE A 14 -7.50 -5.71 2.21
N GLY A 15 -7.43 -6.18 3.46
CA GLY A 15 -6.66 -7.38 3.83
C GLY A 15 -7.20 -8.66 3.19
N GLY A 16 -8.52 -8.79 3.12
CA GLY A 16 -9.18 -9.87 2.37
C GLY A 16 -8.86 -9.80 0.88
N ALA A 17 -8.92 -8.62 0.27
CA ALA A 17 -8.58 -8.42 -1.15
C ALA A 17 -7.11 -8.77 -1.44
N LEU A 18 -6.16 -8.36 -0.58
CA LEU A 18 -4.75 -8.73 -0.71
C LEU A 18 -4.54 -10.25 -0.64
N LEU A 19 -5.18 -10.91 0.32
CA LEU A 19 -5.10 -12.36 0.43
C LEU A 19 -5.70 -13.01 -0.81
N ALA A 20 -6.91 -12.63 -1.22
CA ALA A 20 -7.61 -13.14 -2.39
C ALA A 20 -6.75 -12.98 -3.67
N ALA A 21 -6.15 -11.81 -3.89
CA ALA A 21 -5.30 -11.53 -5.03
C ALA A 21 -3.98 -12.35 -5.06
N GLY A 22 -3.68 -13.12 -4.01
CA GLY A 22 -2.51 -14.01 -3.96
C GLY A 22 -1.19 -13.29 -3.71
N VAL A 23 -1.21 -11.99 -3.46
CA VAL A 23 0.00 -11.17 -3.23
C VAL A 23 0.56 -11.28 -1.81
N THR A 24 -0.03 -12.13 -0.95
CA THR A 24 0.49 -12.42 0.38
C THR A 24 1.58 -13.50 0.38
N ALA A 25 1.71 -14.29 -0.70
CA ALA A 25 2.74 -15.34 -0.76
C ALA A 25 4.14 -14.71 -0.90
N PRO A 26 5.12 -15.07 -0.03
CA PRO A 26 6.48 -14.51 -0.13
C PRO A 26 7.16 -14.78 -1.47
N SER A 27 6.91 -15.95 -2.07
CA SER A 27 7.43 -16.30 -3.39
C SER A 27 6.93 -15.39 -4.50
N VAL A 28 5.71 -14.85 -4.39
CA VAL A 28 5.16 -13.87 -5.35
C VAL A 28 5.91 -12.55 -5.25
N VAL A 29 6.17 -12.09 -4.03
CA VAL A 29 6.89 -10.83 -3.80
C VAL A 29 8.34 -10.95 -4.28
N ILE A 30 9.03 -12.03 -3.93
CA ILE A 30 10.42 -12.25 -4.35
C ILE A 30 10.49 -12.47 -5.87
N GLY A 31 9.61 -13.28 -6.44
CA GLY A 31 9.52 -13.52 -7.88
C GLY A 31 9.31 -12.23 -8.67
N GLN A 32 8.51 -11.30 -8.15
CA GLN A 32 8.35 -9.98 -8.72
C GLN A 32 9.62 -9.13 -8.67
N MET A 33 10.34 -9.14 -7.54
CA MET A 33 11.60 -8.38 -7.42
C MET A 33 12.70 -8.95 -8.33
N GLN A 34 12.66 -10.24 -8.63
CA GLN A 34 13.55 -10.91 -9.58
C GLN A 34 13.08 -10.83 -11.04
N LEU A 35 11.91 -10.22 -11.30
CA LEU A 35 11.24 -10.19 -12.61
C LEU A 35 10.95 -11.59 -13.19
N ALA A 36 10.89 -12.62 -12.34
CA ALA A 36 10.59 -13.99 -12.72
C ALA A 36 9.08 -14.26 -12.79
N ASP A 37 8.31 -13.63 -11.90
CA ASP A 37 6.85 -13.72 -11.84
C ASP A 37 6.25 -12.30 -11.83
N LEU A 38 5.53 -11.93 -12.89
CA LEU A 38 4.91 -10.60 -13.03
C LEU A 38 3.47 -10.55 -12.50
N HIS A 39 3.00 -11.58 -11.79
CA HIS A 39 1.66 -11.63 -11.19
C HIS A 39 1.40 -10.42 -10.29
N MET A 40 2.35 -10.09 -9.41
CA MET A 40 2.21 -8.97 -8.47
C MET A 40 2.10 -7.62 -9.21
N LEU A 41 2.90 -7.41 -10.25
CA LEU A 41 2.85 -6.23 -11.11
C LEU A 41 1.46 -6.11 -11.75
N LYS A 42 0.96 -7.18 -12.39
CA LYS A 42 -0.37 -7.18 -13.04
C LYS A 42 -1.47 -6.81 -12.05
N VAL A 43 -1.48 -7.44 -10.87
CA VAL A 43 -2.46 -7.15 -9.79
C VAL A 43 -2.43 -5.66 -9.39
N PHE A 44 -1.24 -5.10 -9.10
CA PHE A 44 -1.15 -3.73 -8.62
C PHE A 44 -1.37 -2.68 -9.72
N VAL A 45 -1.03 -2.97 -10.98
CA VAL A 45 -1.36 -2.10 -12.12
C VAL A 45 -2.87 -2.03 -12.33
N VAL A 46 -3.56 -3.18 -12.35
CA VAL A 46 -5.03 -3.23 -12.45
C VAL A 46 -5.69 -2.60 -11.21
N GLY A 47 -5.13 -2.82 -10.02
CA GLY A 47 -5.59 -2.18 -8.79
C GLY A 47 -5.45 -0.66 -8.81
N SER A 48 -4.36 -0.15 -9.39
CA SER A 48 -4.13 1.30 -9.54
C SER A 48 -5.09 1.93 -10.55
N ALA A 49 -5.29 1.28 -11.70
CA ALA A 49 -6.26 1.68 -12.73
C ALA A 49 -7.69 1.74 -12.16
N SER A 50 -8.17 0.63 -11.59
CA SER A 50 -9.50 0.57 -10.98
C SER A 50 -9.67 1.57 -9.82
N SER A 51 -8.64 1.78 -8.99
CA SER A 51 -8.64 2.82 -7.95
C SER A 51 -8.77 4.23 -8.53
N ALA A 52 -8.07 4.53 -9.63
CA ALA A 52 -8.12 5.86 -10.26
C ALA A 52 -9.53 6.19 -10.78
N ILE A 53 -10.21 5.21 -11.39
CA ILE A 53 -11.62 5.33 -11.80
C ILE A 53 -12.51 5.57 -10.58
N VAL A 54 -12.37 4.76 -9.54
CA VAL A 54 -13.14 4.87 -8.29
C VAL A 54 -12.99 6.27 -7.67
N LEU A 55 -11.75 6.75 -7.52
CA LEU A 55 -11.46 8.04 -6.90
C LEU A 55 -12.04 9.21 -7.73
N LYS A 56 -11.99 9.13 -9.06
CA LYS A 56 -12.60 10.14 -9.94
C LYS A 56 -14.12 10.16 -9.83
N VAL A 57 -14.77 9.00 -9.76
CA VAL A 57 -16.23 8.91 -9.56
C VAL A 57 -16.61 9.53 -8.21
N LEU A 58 -15.85 9.24 -7.15
CA LEU A 58 -16.06 9.81 -5.82
C LEU A 58 -15.85 11.33 -5.79
N GLN A 59 -14.84 11.84 -6.49
CA GLN A 59 -14.65 13.30 -6.63
C GLN A 59 -15.84 13.97 -7.32
N ARG A 60 -16.39 13.36 -8.38
CA ARG A 60 -17.61 13.83 -9.04
C ARG A 60 -18.84 13.76 -8.13
N ALA A 61 -18.88 12.79 -7.22
CA ALA A 61 -19.92 12.66 -6.20
C ALA A 61 -19.76 13.63 -5.01
N GLY A 62 -18.76 14.52 -5.03
CA GLY A 62 -18.57 15.57 -4.02
C GLY A 62 -17.59 15.22 -2.89
N TYR A 63 -16.91 14.07 -2.95
CA TYR A 63 -15.89 13.71 -1.96
C TYR A 63 -14.60 14.50 -2.18
N THR A 64 -14.11 15.17 -1.14
CA THR A 64 -12.84 15.91 -1.19
C THR A 64 -11.66 14.99 -0.88
N LEU A 65 -10.87 14.67 -1.89
CA LEU A 65 -9.69 13.82 -1.77
C LEU A 65 -8.42 14.67 -1.89
N LYS A 66 -7.57 14.64 -0.86
CA LYS A 66 -6.32 15.41 -0.86
C LYS A 66 -5.20 14.64 -1.55
N ALA A 67 -4.50 15.30 -2.47
CA ALA A 67 -3.28 14.76 -3.05
C ALA A 67 -2.15 14.78 -2.01
N ARG A 68 -1.30 13.74 -2.02
CA ARG A 68 -0.16 13.62 -1.10
C ARG A 68 0.98 14.51 -1.60
N GLN A 69 1.55 15.28 -0.68
CA GLN A 69 2.75 16.07 -0.93
C GLN A 69 3.97 15.15 -1.10
N PRO A 70 4.90 15.45 -2.02
CA PRO A 70 6.17 14.74 -2.10
C PRO A 70 7.00 14.96 -0.84
N THR A 71 7.81 13.97 -0.48
CA THR A 71 8.73 14.05 0.66
C THR A 71 10.08 14.57 0.16
N ASN A 72 10.39 15.82 0.52
CA ASN A 72 11.66 16.48 0.23
C ASN A 72 12.58 16.46 1.47
N LEU A 73 13.80 15.95 1.31
CA LEU A 73 14.89 15.98 2.28
C LEU A 73 15.86 17.14 2.01
N GLY A 74 15.89 17.63 0.77
CA GLY A 74 16.68 18.78 0.30
C GLY A 74 18.11 18.43 -0.07
N TRP A 75 18.37 17.18 -0.46
CA TRP A 75 19.69 16.70 -0.87
C TRP A 75 19.83 16.65 -2.38
N LEU A 76 18.84 16.07 -3.08
CA LEU A 76 18.95 15.78 -4.52
C LEU A 76 17.80 16.39 -5.35
N GLY A 77 16.78 16.93 -4.70
CA GLY A 77 15.62 17.55 -5.35
C GLY A 77 14.31 17.27 -4.62
N PRO A 78 13.17 17.75 -5.13
CA PRO A 78 11.89 17.72 -4.43
C PRO A 78 11.31 16.31 -4.18
N TYR A 79 11.87 15.28 -4.79
CA TYR A 79 11.42 13.88 -4.70
C TYR A 79 12.46 12.93 -4.09
N ASP A 80 13.56 13.47 -3.56
CA ASP A 80 14.68 12.68 -3.05
C ASP A 80 14.27 11.69 -1.94
N GLY A 81 13.42 12.10 -1.00
CA GLY A 81 12.88 11.24 0.04
C GLY A 81 12.02 10.10 -0.51
N ASN A 82 11.25 10.35 -1.58
CA ASN A 82 10.48 9.31 -2.26
C ASN A 82 11.39 8.28 -2.95
N ILE A 83 12.46 8.74 -3.61
CA ILE A 83 13.41 7.87 -4.31
C ILE A 83 14.18 7.01 -3.30
N ILE A 84 14.76 7.62 -2.26
CA ILE A 84 15.53 6.92 -1.23
C ILE A 84 14.61 5.94 -0.46
N GLY A 85 13.43 6.40 -0.05
CA GLY A 85 12.46 5.56 0.64
C GLY A 85 11.96 4.39 -0.21
N GLY A 86 11.68 4.64 -1.49
CA GLY A 86 11.29 3.60 -2.45
C GLY A 86 12.36 2.53 -2.65
N LEU A 87 13.64 2.94 -2.75
CA LEU A 87 14.76 2.01 -2.87
C LEU A 87 14.91 1.15 -1.61
N LEU A 88 14.85 1.76 -0.42
CA LEU A 88 14.93 1.03 0.86
C LEU A 88 13.79 0.02 1.01
N ILE A 89 12.56 0.40 0.63
CA ILE A 89 11.41 -0.51 0.62
C ILE A 89 11.64 -1.65 -0.38
N GLY A 90 12.14 -1.38 -1.59
CA GLY A 90 12.44 -2.41 -2.59
C GLY A 90 13.48 -3.43 -2.11
N ILE A 91 14.55 -2.95 -1.47
CA ILE A 91 15.57 -3.82 -0.84
C ILE A 91 14.92 -4.67 0.25
N GLY A 92 14.14 -4.06 1.14
CA GLY A 92 13.42 -4.78 2.19
C GLY A 92 12.45 -5.84 1.65
N MET A 93 11.69 -5.51 0.59
CA MET A 93 10.78 -6.44 -0.08
C MET A 93 11.51 -7.63 -0.68
N THR A 94 12.67 -7.40 -1.29
CA THR A 94 13.51 -8.47 -1.87
C THR A 94 14.06 -9.40 -0.79
N LEU A 95 14.50 -8.86 0.35
CA LEU A 95 15.07 -9.65 1.45
C LEU A 95 14.02 -10.43 2.24
N THR A 96 12.82 -9.88 2.39
CA THR A 96 11.80 -10.42 3.31
C THR A 96 10.65 -11.15 2.61
N GLY A 97 10.48 -10.96 1.30
CA GLY A 97 9.30 -11.43 0.59
C GLY A 97 8.00 -10.81 1.11
N SER A 98 8.05 -9.56 1.59
CA SER A 98 6.88 -8.85 2.09
C SER A 98 6.98 -7.36 1.81
N CYS A 99 5.84 -6.75 1.46
CA CYS A 99 5.70 -5.31 1.38
C CYS A 99 5.04 -4.73 2.65
N PRO A 100 5.16 -3.41 2.88
CA PRO A 100 4.60 -2.77 4.07
C PRO A 100 3.09 -2.98 4.25
N GLY A 101 2.35 -3.21 3.16
CA GLY A 101 0.92 -3.53 3.24
C GLY A 101 0.63 -5.02 3.42
N THR A 102 1.35 -5.87 2.69
CA THR A 102 1.10 -7.31 2.69
C THR A 102 1.54 -7.97 3.98
N VAL A 103 2.49 -7.42 4.74
CA VAL A 103 2.94 -8.06 5.99
C VAL A 103 1.81 -8.21 7.01
N PHE A 104 0.86 -7.27 7.05
CA PHE A 104 -0.33 -7.36 7.90
C PHE A 104 -1.27 -8.47 7.40
N ALA A 105 -1.48 -8.55 6.09
CA ALA A 105 -2.29 -9.62 5.51
C ALA A 105 -1.63 -11.01 5.70
N GLN A 106 -0.31 -11.10 5.56
CA GLN A 106 0.52 -12.28 5.80
C GLN A 106 0.43 -12.76 7.25
N LEU A 107 0.45 -11.82 8.19
CA LEU A 107 0.25 -12.10 9.61
C LEU A 107 -1.12 -12.73 9.86
N GLY A 108 -2.18 -12.14 9.30
CA GLY A 108 -3.52 -12.71 9.44
C GLY A 108 -3.68 -14.07 8.75
N SER A 109 -2.98 -14.31 7.63
CA SER A 109 -2.99 -15.62 6.96
C SER A 109 -2.04 -16.67 7.58
N GLY A 110 -1.30 -16.33 8.65
CA GLY A 110 -0.44 -17.28 9.35
C GLY A 110 0.88 -17.61 8.67
N ILE A 111 1.45 -16.70 7.87
CA ILE A 111 2.78 -16.91 7.27
C ILE A 111 3.86 -16.85 8.37
N PRO A 112 4.69 -17.90 8.58
CA PRO A 112 5.53 -18.04 9.77
C PRO A 112 6.47 -16.87 10.08
N ASN A 113 7.10 -16.29 9.05
CA ASN A 113 8.09 -15.21 9.23
C ASN A 113 7.47 -13.82 9.33
N SER A 114 6.17 -13.67 9.10
CA SER A 114 5.49 -12.37 9.08
C SER A 114 5.56 -11.59 10.41
N PRO A 115 5.55 -12.19 11.63
CA PRO A 115 5.68 -11.43 12.87
C PRO A 115 7.05 -10.77 13.02
N LEU A 116 8.12 -11.47 12.63
CA LEU A 116 9.49 -10.94 12.68
C LEU A 116 9.68 -9.79 11.69
N ILE A 117 9.12 -9.92 10.49
CA ILE A 117 9.15 -8.87 9.47
C ILE A 117 8.36 -7.64 9.95
N LEU A 118 7.17 -7.86 10.53
CA LEU A 118 6.36 -6.76 11.09
C LEU A 118 7.10 -6.05 12.24
N LEU A 119 7.75 -6.80 13.12
CA LEU A 119 8.56 -6.24 14.20
C LEU A 119 9.72 -5.41 13.64
N GLY A 120 10.44 -5.91 12.63
CA GLY A 120 11.47 -5.14 11.92
C GLY A 120 10.92 -3.84 11.31
N GLY A 121 9.72 -3.88 10.71
CA GLY A 121 9.03 -2.71 10.18
C GLY A 121 8.66 -1.69 11.26
N ILE A 122 8.16 -2.15 12.43
CA ILE A 122 7.84 -1.28 13.57
C ILE A 122 9.11 -0.65 14.15
N LEU A 123 10.19 -1.42 14.28
CA LEU A 123 11.49 -0.90 14.70
C LEU A 123 12.01 0.17 13.72
N GLY A 124 11.92 -0.10 12.42
CA GLY A 124 12.25 0.86 11.37
C GLY A 124 11.41 2.14 11.46
N GLY A 125 10.09 2.03 11.64
CA GLY A 125 9.19 3.17 11.86
C GLY A 125 9.51 3.96 13.14
N THR A 126 9.91 3.27 14.21
CA THR A 126 10.32 3.89 15.47
C THR A 126 11.62 4.68 15.31
N ILE A 127 12.61 4.12 14.62
CA ILE A 127 13.86 4.83 14.31
C ILE A 127 13.59 6.01 13.37
N TYR A 128 12.74 5.82 12.37
CA TYR A 128 12.36 6.87 11.42
C TYR A 128 11.66 8.05 12.10
N THR A 129 10.71 7.80 13.00
CA THR A 129 10.03 8.88 13.74
C THR A 129 11.00 9.72 14.59
N ALA A 130 12.04 9.12 15.15
CA ALA A 130 13.08 9.84 15.89
C ALA A 130 14.03 10.64 15.00
N THR A 131 14.36 10.12 13.82
CA THR A 131 15.41 10.67 12.94
C THR A 131 14.87 11.58 11.83
N SER A 132 13.59 11.45 11.47
CA SER A 132 12.95 12.16 10.34
C SER A 132 13.14 13.68 10.36
N LYS A 133 13.13 14.30 11.55
CA LYS A 133 13.39 15.75 11.70
C LYS A 133 14.83 16.14 11.38
N ASN A 134 15.79 15.27 11.72
CA ASN A 134 17.21 15.50 11.50
C ASN A 134 17.64 15.19 10.06
N LEU A 135 16.85 14.39 9.34
CA LEU A 135 17.11 14.04 7.94
C LEU A 135 16.80 15.19 6.98
N LYS A 136 15.91 16.12 7.35
CA LYS A 136 15.56 17.27 6.52
C LYS A 136 16.58 18.39 6.68
N THR A 137 17.05 18.92 5.57
CA THR A 137 17.83 20.17 5.57
C THR A 137 16.95 21.35 5.98
N LYS A 138 17.58 22.45 6.43
CA LYS A 138 16.86 23.71 6.71
C LYS A 138 16.10 24.20 5.47
N ALA A 139 16.75 24.15 4.30
CA ALA A 139 16.15 24.50 3.03
C ALA A 139 14.91 23.65 2.69
N ALA A 140 14.91 22.34 2.97
CA ALA A 140 13.73 21.49 2.77
C ALA A 140 12.60 21.75 3.79
N THR A 141 12.94 22.27 4.97
CA THR A 141 11.96 22.61 6.01
C THR A 141 11.26 23.93 5.71
N GLU A 142 11.96 24.85 5.08
CA GLU A 142 11.47 26.17 4.66
C GLU A 142 10.89 26.19 3.24
N ALA A 143 11.05 25.11 2.48
CA ALA A 143 10.52 25.00 1.13
C ALA A 143 8.98 25.09 1.12
N GLU A 144 8.44 25.94 0.27
CA GLU A 144 7.00 26.04 0.09
C GLU A 144 6.41 24.72 -0.44
N PRO A 145 5.20 24.34 0.03
CA PRO A 145 4.54 23.14 -0.45
C PRO A 145 4.28 23.24 -1.95
N ALA A 146 4.46 22.12 -2.65
CA ALA A 146 4.31 22.10 -4.10
C ALA A 146 2.88 22.51 -4.50
N THR A 147 2.78 23.50 -5.39
CA THR A 147 1.52 24.06 -5.89
C THR A 147 0.87 23.18 -6.96
N SER A 148 1.66 22.39 -7.69
CA SER A 148 1.21 21.40 -8.66
C SER A 148 1.56 19.99 -8.19
N LEU A 149 0.56 19.29 -7.65
CA LEU A 149 0.75 17.96 -7.06
C LEU A 149 0.41 16.84 -8.03
N THR A 150 -0.43 17.15 -9.02
CA THR A 150 -0.94 16.16 -9.98
C THR A 150 -0.37 16.42 -11.36
N ILE A 151 -0.29 15.35 -12.16
CA ILE A 151 0.14 15.42 -13.56
C ILE A 151 -0.74 16.39 -14.34
N SER A 152 -2.07 16.34 -14.10
CA SER A 152 -3.04 17.26 -14.71
C SER A 152 -2.72 18.73 -14.42
N GLN A 153 -2.40 19.09 -13.16
CA GLN A 153 -2.02 20.45 -12.80
C GLN A 153 -0.69 20.89 -13.41
N LYS A 154 0.31 19.99 -13.44
CA LYS A 154 1.64 20.33 -13.95
C LYS A 154 1.66 20.47 -15.48
N MET A 155 0.88 19.66 -16.18
CA MET A 155 0.79 19.65 -17.65
C MET A 155 -0.33 20.54 -18.19
N GLY A 156 -1.21 21.07 -17.33
CA GLY A 156 -2.40 21.84 -17.73
C GLY A 156 -3.45 21.02 -18.48
N TRP A 157 -3.44 19.70 -18.34
CA TRP A 157 -4.34 18.80 -19.05
C TRP A 157 -5.65 18.60 -18.31
N ASP A 158 -6.72 18.36 -19.07
CA ASP A 158 -8.00 17.93 -18.50
C ASP A 158 -7.84 16.63 -17.69
N ALA A 159 -8.59 16.53 -16.59
CA ALA A 159 -8.56 15.37 -15.70
C ALA A 159 -9.06 14.11 -16.41
N ASN A 160 -9.94 14.23 -17.41
CA ASN A 160 -10.39 13.07 -18.18
C ASN A 160 -9.31 12.57 -19.12
N THR A 161 -8.62 13.47 -19.83
CA THR A 161 -7.49 13.11 -20.70
C THR A 161 -6.37 12.45 -19.90
N THR A 162 -6.03 13.01 -18.74
CA THR A 162 -5.00 12.45 -17.85
C THR A 162 -5.39 11.04 -17.37
N LEU A 163 -6.65 10.83 -16.97
CA LEU A 163 -7.12 9.50 -16.60
C LEU A 163 -7.06 8.52 -17.78
N LEU A 164 -7.56 8.91 -18.97
CA LEU A 164 -7.57 8.03 -20.14
C LEU A 164 -6.16 7.60 -20.55
N LEU A 165 -5.18 8.52 -20.50
CA LEU A 165 -3.79 8.19 -20.76
C LEU A 165 -3.22 7.23 -19.70
N PHE A 166 -3.52 7.46 -18.42
CA PHE A 166 -3.12 6.56 -17.35
C PHE A 166 -3.68 5.15 -17.52
N GLU A 167 -4.98 5.03 -17.81
CA GLU A 167 -5.65 3.75 -18.10
C GLU A 167 -5.00 3.05 -19.30
N GLY A 168 -4.69 3.79 -20.38
CA GLY A 168 -4.00 3.26 -21.55
C GLY A 168 -2.60 2.71 -21.22
N ILE A 169 -1.84 3.41 -20.38
CA ILE A 169 -0.51 2.96 -19.91
C ILE A 169 -0.64 1.71 -19.05
N CYS A 170 -1.62 1.67 -18.13
CA CYS A 170 -1.89 0.49 -17.31
C CYS A 170 -2.26 -0.73 -18.16
N ALA A 171 -3.16 -0.56 -19.13
CA ALA A 171 -3.55 -1.63 -20.05
C ALA A 171 -2.35 -2.13 -20.89
N ALA A 172 -1.55 -1.21 -21.45
CA ALA A 172 -0.35 -1.56 -22.20
C ALA A 172 0.67 -2.31 -21.33
N THR A 173 0.82 -1.92 -20.06
CA THR A 173 1.72 -2.59 -19.11
C THR A 173 1.25 -4.01 -18.80
N VAL A 174 -0.05 -4.23 -18.62
CA VAL A 174 -0.61 -5.58 -18.39
C VAL A 174 -0.41 -6.45 -19.62
N ILE A 175 -0.74 -5.94 -20.82
CA ILE A 175 -0.54 -6.67 -22.09
C ILE A 175 0.94 -7.02 -22.28
N LEU A 176 1.85 -6.07 -22.03
CA LEU A 176 3.28 -6.32 -22.11
C LEU A 176 3.74 -7.36 -21.09
N ALA A 177 3.23 -7.32 -19.85
CA ALA A 177 3.54 -8.31 -18.83
C ALA A 177 3.01 -9.71 -19.18
N ASP A 178 1.88 -9.81 -19.89
CA ASP A 178 1.37 -11.07 -20.43
C ASP A 178 2.26 -11.62 -21.55
N ILE A 179 2.76 -10.76 -22.44
CA ILE A 179 3.69 -11.16 -23.50
C ILE A 179 5.04 -11.63 -22.92
N LEU A 180 5.56 -10.92 -21.92
CA LEU A 180 6.86 -11.21 -21.32
C LEU A 180 6.85 -12.41 -20.34
N SER A 181 5.71 -12.70 -19.72
CA SER A 181 5.56 -13.80 -18.76
C SER A 181 4.26 -14.57 -19.03
N PRO A 182 4.23 -15.43 -20.08
CA PRO A 182 3.00 -16.08 -20.54
C PRO A 182 2.46 -17.20 -19.64
N HIS A 183 3.22 -17.74 -18.68
CA HIS A 183 2.84 -18.96 -17.96
C HIS A 183 3.24 -18.93 -16.49
N MET A 184 2.26 -18.80 -15.57
CA MET A 184 2.24 -19.33 -14.19
C MET A 184 0.80 -19.24 -13.61
N GLU A 185 -0.22 -19.66 -14.37
CA GLU A 185 -1.60 -19.73 -13.88
C GLU A 185 -2.06 -21.19 -13.74
N GLU A 186 -1.93 -21.79 -12.55
CA GLU A 186 -2.76 -22.97 -12.25
C GLU A 186 -3.40 -22.98 -10.84
N THR A 187 -3.02 -22.08 -9.92
CA THR A 187 -3.57 -22.12 -8.55
C THR A 187 -3.97 -20.77 -7.95
N ARG A 188 -3.91 -19.66 -8.70
CA ARG A 188 -4.16 -18.30 -8.17
C ARG A 188 -5.35 -17.65 -8.84
N LEU A 189 -6.05 -16.77 -8.12
CA LEU A 189 -7.07 -15.90 -8.69
C LEU A 189 -6.43 -15.05 -9.79
N ASN A 190 -7.13 -14.89 -10.91
CA ASN A 190 -6.62 -14.13 -12.05
C ASN A 190 -6.19 -12.71 -11.60
N PRO A 191 -5.01 -12.22 -12.03
CA PRO A 191 -4.47 -10.93 -11.62
C PRO A 191 -5.45 -9.76 -11.80
N LEU A 192 -6.30 -9.80 -12.83
CA LEU A 192 -7.29 -8.76 -13.10
C LEU A 192 -8.34 -8.71 -11.99
N PHE A 193 -8.91 -9.86 -11.61
CA PHE A 193 -9.88 -9.91 -10.52
C PHE A 193 -9.25 -9.49 -9.18
N GLY A 194 -8.01 -9.93 -8.91
CA GLY A 194 -7.26 -9.50 -7.74
C GLY A 194 -7.06 -7.98 -7.69
N GLY A 195 -6.65 -7.38 -8.80
CA GLY A 195 -6.49 -5.94 -8.93
C GLY A 195 -7.80 -5.18 -8.74
N ILE A 196 -8.89 -5.61 -9.40
CA ILE A 196 -10.22 -4.99 -9.26
C ILE A 196 -10.71 -5.06 -7.80
N LEU A 197 -10.52 -6.19 -7.11
CA LEU A 197 -10.89 -6.30 -5.69
C LEU A 197 -10.11 -5.31 -4.82
N ILE A 198 -8.82 -5.13 -5.08
CA ILE A 198 -8.00 -4.14 -4.38
C ILE A 198 -8.49 -2.72 -4.72
N GLY A 199 -8.80 -2.40 -5.97
CA GLY A 199 -9.34 -1.09 -6.34
C GLY A 199 -10.72 -0.82 -5.76
N LEU A 200 -11.59 -1.82 -5.67
CA LEU A 200 -12.90 -1.69 -5.01
C LEU A 200 -12.76 -1.51 -3.49
N SER A 201 -11.70 -2.01 -2.87
CA SER A 201 -11.44 -1.69 -1.46
C SER A 201 -11.11 -0.21 -1.24
N GLN A 202 -10.67 0.51 -2.28
CA GLN A 202 -10.51 1.96 -2.23
C GLN A 202 -11.86 2.68 -2.13
N LEU A 203 -12.90 2.13 -2.78
CA LEU A 203 -14.27 2.64 -2.70
C LEU A 203 -14.83 2.47 -1.28
N THR A 204 -14.69 1.28 -0.70
CA THR A 204 -15.18 1.03 0.67
C THR A 204 -14.49 1.93 1.67
N SER A 205 -13.17 2.13 1.55
CA SER A 205 -12.43 3.06 2.40
C SER A 205 -12.96 4.49 2.30
N VAL A 206 -13.09 5.06 1.09
CA VAL A 206 -13.54 6.46 0.98
C VAL A 206 -14.98 6.63 1.45
N LEU A 207 -15.89 5.69 1.13
CA LEU A 207 -17.28 5.77 1.57
C LEU A 207 -17.42 5.69 3.09
N LEU A 208 -16.59 4.89 3.75
CA LEU A 208 -16.67 4.65 5.19
C LEU A 208 -15.85 5.66 6.02
N THR A 209 -14.71 6.12 5.50
CA THR A 209 -13.73 6.91 6.29
C THR A 209 -13.41 8.28 5.72
N ASN A 210 -13.92 8.63 4.53
CA ASN A 210 -13.55 9.85 3.78
C ASN A 210 -12.03 9.98 3.54
N SER A 211 -11.29 8.88 3.58
CA SER A 211 -9.85 8.86 3.38
C SER A 211 -9.45 7.77 2.40
N THR A 212 -8.36 8.02 1.65
CA THR A 212 -7.75 7.01 0.80
C THR A 212 -7.11 5.90 1.63
N LEU A 213 -6.87 4.74 1.02
CA LEU A 213 -6.20 3.63 1.71
C LEU A 213 -4.77 4.05 2.10
N GLY A 214 -4.36 3.73 3.33
CA GLY A 214 -3.05 4.11 3.84
C GLY A 214 -2.63 3.23 5.00
N ILE A 215 -1.75 2.26 4.73
CA ILE A 215 -1.28 1.31 5.74
C ILE A 215 0.10 1.64 6.29
N SER A 216 0.98 2.27 5.50
CA SER A 216 2.35 2.58 5.92
C SER A 216 2.44 3.59 7.06
N SER A 217 1.41 4.42 7.25
CA SER A 217 1.34 5.35 8.40
C SER A 217 1.18 4.61 9.74
N SER A 218 0.78 3.34 9.74
CA SER A 218 0.68 2.53 10.96
C SER A 218 2.03 2.31 11.64
N TYR A 219 3.13 2.18 10.87
CA TYR A 219 4.49 2.08 11.41
C TYR A 219 4.93 3.37 12.10
N GLU A 220 4.55 4.53 11.55
CA GLU A 220 4.86 5.84 12.14
C GLU A 220 4.04 6.07 13.42
N GLU A 221 2.73 5.77 13.39
CA GLU A 221 1.85 5.85 14.57
C GLU A 221 2.37 4.91 15.69
N ALA A 222 2.74 3.68 15.37
CA ALA A 222 3.30 2.72 16.33
C ALA A 222 4.61 3.24 16.95
N GLY A 223 5.52 3.76 16.11
CA GLY A 223 6.77 4.36 16.59
C GLY A 223 6.54 5.55 17.53
N LYS A 224 5.59 6.44 17.23
CA LYS A 224 5.23 7.55 18.12
C LYS A 224 4.67 7.08 19.45
N HIS A 225 3.86 6.02 19.48
CA HIS A 225 3.38 5.42 20.73
C HIS A 225 4.51 4.85 21.56
N ILE A 226 5.47 4.15 20.95
CA ILE A 226 6.67 3.65 21.63
C ILE A 226 7.46 4.80 22.24
N TRP A 227 7.69 5.88 21.49
CA TRP A 227 8.38 7.07 22.01
C TRP A 227 7.62 7.77 23.12
N LYS A 228 6.29 7.79 23.08
CA LYS A 228 5.46 8.37 24.15
C LYS A 228 5.56 7.59 25.45
N ILE A 229 5.76 6.27 25.38
CA ILE A 229 6.02 5.43 26.56
C ILE A 229 7.40 5.74 27.16
N ILE A 230 8.42 5.92 26.30
CA ILE A 230 9.80 6.21 26.73
C ILE A 230 9.94 7.65 27.26
N LYS A 231 9.35 8.61 26.55
CA LYS A 231 9.38 10.04 26.86
C LYS A 231 7.95 10.58 26.80
N PRO A 232 7.25 10.64 27.96
CA PRO A 232 5.88 11.11 28.02
C PRO A 232 5.73 12.48 27.37
N SER A 233 4.87 12.57 26.37
CA SER A 233 4.52 13.82 25.69
C SER A 233 3.00 13.96 25.63
N ASN A 234 2.52 15.21 25.67
CA ASN A 234 1.10 15.53 25.49
C ASN A 234 0.69 15.55 24.01
N GLU A 235 1.53 15.05 23.11
CA GLU A 235 1.21 14.99 21.69
C GLU A 235 0.07 13.99 21.45
N HIS A 236 -0.93 14.44 20.70
CA HIS A 236 -2.04 13.60 20.27
C HIS A 236 -1.60 12.74 19.08
N ILE A 237 -1.62 11.42 19.25
CA ILE A 237 -1.22 10.46 18.22
C ILE A 237 -2.50 9.86 17.61
N SER A 238 -2.64 9.95 16.29
CA SER A 238 -3.71 9.27 15.56
C SER A 238 -3.56 7.76 15.70
N ASN A 239 -4.68 7.04 15.82
CA ASN A 239 -4.71 5.58 15.84
C ASN A 239 -5.36 4.99 14.58
N ASN A 240 -5.77 5.84 13.63
CA ASN A 240 -6.58 5.40 12.48
C ASN A 240 -5.81 4.40 11.61
N SER A 241 -4.51 4.61 11.41
CA SER A 241 -3.70 3.73 10.56
C SER A 241 -3.43 2.39 11.26
N ILE A 242 -3.23 2.41 12.58
CA ILE A 242 -3.11 1.18 13.40
C ILE A 242 -4.42 0.38 13.39
N ILE A 243 -5.58 1.05 13.56
CA ILE A 243 -6.90 0.39 13.49
C ILE A 243 -7.13 -0.21 12.10
N PHE A 244 -6.75 0.51 11.04
CA PHE A 244 -6.82 0.01 9.67
C PHE A 244 -5.93 -1.22 9.47
N ALA A 245 -4.70 -1.19 9.97
CA ALA A 245 -3.76 -2.30 9.90
C ALA A 245 -4.26 -3.53 10.67
N PHE A 246 -4.85 -3.33 11.85
CA PHE A 246 -5.50 -4.41 12.61
C PHE A 246 -6.69 -5.00 11.85
N GLY A 247 -7.53 -4.15 11.24
CA GLY A 247 -8.58 -4.58 10.32
C GLY A 247 -8.03 -5.45 9.18
N THR A 248 -6.91 -5.05 8.59
CA THR A 248 -6.22 -5.79 7.51
C THR A 248 -5.83 -7.20 7.96
N VAL A 249 -5.26 -7.34 9.16
CA VAL A 249 -4.94 -8.65 9.77
C VAL A 249 -6.20 -9.48 9.98
N LEU A 250 -7.26 -8.90 10.54
CA LEU A 250 -8.52 -9.61 10.78
C LEU A 250 -9.19 -10.08 9.48
N GLY A 251 -9.23 -9.22 8.46
CA GLY A 251 -9.84 -9.53 7.18
C GLY A 251 -9.14 -10.69 6.46
N SER A 252 -7.80 -10.68 6.44
CA SER A 252 -7.05 -11.80 5.88
C SER A 252 -7.16 -13.06 6.74
N PHE A 253 -7.22 -12.95 8.07
CA PHE A 253 -7.43 -14.09 8.96
C PHE A 253 -8.78 -14.78 8.74
N VAL A 254 -9.86 -14.00 8.70
CA VAL A 254 -11.22 -14.52 8.46
C VAL A 254 -11.27 -15.21 7.10
N LEU A 255 -10.77 -14.56 6.04
CA LEU A 255 -10.76 -15.15 4.71
C LEU A 255 -9.84 -16.38 4.62
N SER A 256 -8.72 -16.40 5.35
CA SER A 256 -7.81 -17.55 5.43
C SER A 256 -8.47 -18.75 6.12
N LYS A 257 -9.32 -18.53 7.13
CA LYS A 257 -10.09 -19.60 7.79
C LYS A 257 -11.24 -20.12 6.95
N HIS A 258 -11.81 -19.28 6.09
CA HIS A 258 -12.88 -19.66 5.17
C HIS A 258 -12.36 -20.10 3.78
N ARG A 259 -11.04 -20.23 3.58
CA ARG A 259 -10.49 -20.60 2.28
C ARG A 259 -10.78 -22.06 1.92
N LEU A 260 -11.33 -22.16 0.70
CA LEU A 260 -11.66 -23.32 -0.11
C LEU A 260 -10.43 -24.21 -0.42
N PRO A 261 -10.62 -25.53 -0.63
CA PRO A 261 -9.56 -26.55 -0.70
C PRO A 261 -8.53 -26.46 -1.87
N THR A 262 -8.47 -25.37 -2.63
CA THR A 262 -7.62 -25.27 -3.85
C THR A 262 -6.26 -24.58 -3.65
N LEU A 263 -5.93 -24.14 -2.44
CA LEU A 263 -4.64 -23.50 -2.13
C LEU A 263 -3.86 -24.33 -1.11
N SER A 264 -3.65 -25.61 -1.43
CA SER A 264 -2.63 -26.42 -0.78
C SER A 264 -1.26 -25.80 -1.07
N LEU A 265 -0.70 -25.15 -0.07
CA LEU A 265 0.72 -24.86 0.04
C LEU A 265 1.49 -26.17 -0.19
N THR A 266 2.04 -26.37 -1.38
CA THR A 266 3.20 -27.27 -1.53
C THR A 266 4.35 -26.58 -0.83
N SER A 267 4.50 -26.88 0.45
CA SER A 267 5.77 -26.81 1.15
C SER A 267 6.76 -27.71 0.40
N HIS A 268 7.56 -27.13 -0.49
CA HIS A 268 8.79 -27.79 -0.88
C HIS A 268 9.84 -27.42 0.15
N SER A 269 10.14 -28.43 0.97
CA SER A 269 11.35 -28.64 1.76
C SER A 269 12.62 -28.31 1.00
#